data_AF-A0A8H7ST19-F1
#
_entry.id   AF-A0A8H7ST19-F1
#
_cell.length_a   1.000
_cell.length_b   1.000
_cell.length_c   1.000
_cell.angle_alpha   90.00
_cell.angle_beta   90.00
_cell.angle_gamma   90.00
#
_symmetry.space_group_name_H-M   'P 1'
#
loop_
_entity.id
_entity.type
_entity.pdbx_description
1 polymer ?
#
loop_
_entity_poly.entity_id
_entity_poly.type
_entity_poly.pdbx_seq_one_letter_code
_entity_poly.pdbx_strand_id
1 'polypeptide(L)'
;MSTDSTMNKQETHLEDSTRYVYTYTLTQKGKREDSNRYLYKKKTLPKFGSANATVYKYITGKFYHPSTRFEDLHGLSINKSGDCDLIQVNTKFIAVPISGPGGRIAIINADKPGRLPVSLPCVMCGSEVTNFKFDPFNESILVTVSNDNKIRVWEIPEGGIEQDVAEPKFILEARGMDKIHLLEFHPTSKDVLLTTSDDLGSPTIRIWNLSSNQAQLTFPSLCKGTIFSCAWNPDGTQIVITTKEKKIHLLDARTGQLISEGPSHNSIRPSRLLWLNPETNLLISVGFGLGSTREVLLIDKSDLSKPIAKCMIDVSPSVMSAYVDRDCQIVYIAGRGDRTIHTFHVDTDKKNLVAVAKIESSSLQQGFAFLPKRVCDVKSIEIDKFYRLTPTNIEVVGVRVPRARVSKRYAMPEYFQDDIFVPTPDVEHSAQGADSWFKGENKQLELISLQPKDMTELSIAPPPASQLQSKKKFEMGKKFVSDEQRKQEQMERMFKAAKDIPEPEAKSKAINPEDEEVAEDEWDD
;
A
#
# COMPACT_ATOMS: atom_id res chain seq x y z
N MET A 1 -22.00 -71.35 9.04
CA MET A 1 -23.03 -70.55 8.34
C MET A 1 -22.82 -69.11 8.75
N SER A 2 -22.77 -68.24 7.74
CA SER A 2 -22.38 -66.83 7.78
C SER A 2 -23.15 -66.00 8.82
N THR A 3 -22.45 -65.12 9.52
CA THR A 3 -23.03 -63.95 10.18
C THR A 3 -22.22 -62.72 9.82
N ASP A 4 -22.85 -61.85 9.04
CA ASP A 4 -22.40 -60.55 8.57
C ASP A 4 -22.08 -59.59 9.72
N SER A 5 -20.98 -58.85 9.59
CA SER A 5 -20.72 -57.62 10.34
C SER A 5 -20.47 -56.47 9.35
N THR A 6 -21.49 -55.66 9.12
CA THR A 6 -21.40 -54.37 8.41
C THR A 6 -20.65 -53.35 9.27
N MET A 7 -19.47 -52.93 8.81
CA MET A 7 -18.65 -51.89 9.41
C MET A 7 -18.87 -50.58 8.63
N ASN A 8 -19.40 -49.56 9.30
CA ASN A 8 -19.58 -48.21 8.77
C ASN A 8 -18.20 -47.56 8.53
N LYS A 9 -17.91 -47.18 7.27
CA LYS A 9 -16.78 -46.29 6.93
C LYS A 9 -17.18 -44.85 7.20
N GLN A 10 -16.52 -44.20 8.15
CA GLN A 10 -16.41 -42.75 8.21
C GLN A 10 -15.27 -42.34 7.26
N GLU A 11 -15.60 -41.64 6.18
CA GLU A 11 -14.63 -40.98 5.30
C GLU A 11 -14.20 -39.65 5.94
N THR A 12 -12.96 -39.60 6.43
CA THR A 12 -12.28 -38.34 6.74
C THR A 12 -11.56 -37.87 5.47
N HIS A 13 -12.08 -36.82 4.84
CA HIS A 13 -11.39 -36.09 3.78
C HIS A 13 -10.26 -35.26 4.39
N LEU A 14 -9.02 -35.70 4.19
CA LEU A 14 -7.81 -34.88 4.28
C LEU A 14 -7.58 -34.29 2.89
N GLU A 15 -7.77 -32.98 2.73
CA GLU A 15 -7.33 -32.27 1.54
C GLU A 15 -5.81 -32.04 1.61
N ASP A 16 -5.08 -32.76 0.75
CA ASP A 16 -3.65 -32.59 0.54
C ASP A 16 -3.35 -31.24 -0.13
N SER A 17 -2.88 -30.26 0.66
CA SER A 17 -2.25 -29.06 0.13
C SER A 17 -0.80 -29.37 -0.24
N THR A 18 -0.53 -29.82 -1.46
CA THR A 18 0.84 -29.91 -1.99
C THR A 18 1.45 -28.52 -2.14
N ARG A 19 2.31 -28.16 -1.17
CA ARG A 19 3.22 -27.00 -1.20
C ARG A 19 4.36 -27.30 -2.17
N TYR A 20 4.54 -26.48 -3.20
CA TYR A 20 5.72 -26.57 -4.06
C TYR A 20 6.81 -25.64 -3.55
N VAL A 21 7.89 -26.25 -3.04
CA VAL A 21 9.16 -25.57 -2.77
C VAL A 21 9.89 -25.41 -4.09
N TYR A 22 9.99 -24.18 -4.61
CA TYR A 22 10.84 -23.92 -5.77
C TYR A 22 12.30 -23.85 -5.32
N THR A 23 13.07 -24.89 -5.62
CA THR A 23 14.54 -24.85 -5.57
C THR A 23 15.06 -24.37 -6.92
N TYR A 24 15.64 -23.18 -6.97
CA TYR A 24 16.29 -22.67 -8.17
C TYR A 24 17.62 -23.41 -8.40
N THR A 25 17.74 -24.13 -9.52
CA THR A 25 19.02 -24.70 -9.95
C THR A 25 19.77 -23.66 -10.79
N LEU A 26 20.73 -22.96 -10.16
CA LEU A 26 21.71 -22.13 -10.86
C LEU A 26 22.86 -23.01 -11.35
N THR A 27 23.04 -23.10 -12.67
CA THR A 27 24.24 -23.68 -13.28
C THR A 27 25.47 -22.84 -12.91
N GLN A 28 26.41 -23.45 -12.19
CA GLN A 28 27.60 -22.82 -11.60
C GLN A 28 28.57 -22.22 -12.63
N LYS A 29 29.11 -21.05 -12.28
CA LYS A 29 30.58 -20.86 -12.18
C LYS A 29 30.88 -19.98 -10.97
N GLY A 30 31.76 -20.49 -10.10
CA GLY A 30 31.82 -20.16 -8.68
C GLY A 30 32.14 -18.70 -8.32
N LYS A 31 31.29 -18.17 -7.45
CA LYS A 31 31.61 -17.32 -6.29
C LYS A 31 30.64 -17.71 -5.18
N ARG A 32 31.11 -17.87 -3.94
CA ARG A 32 30.23 -18.02 -2.77
C ARG A 32 29.47 -16.70 -2.63
N GLU A 33 28.20 -16.69 -3.05
CA GLU A 33 27.26 -15.62 -2.73
C GLU A 33 26.46 -16.04 -1.50
N ASP A 34 26.35 -15.15 -0.52
CA ASP A 34 25.48 -15.30 0.63
C ASP A 34 24.03 -15.48 0.15
N SER A 35 23.51 -16.70 0.29
CA SER A 35 22.20 -17.13 -0.24
C SER A 35 20.97 -16.54 0.47
N ASN A 36 21.15 -15.52 1.31
CA ASN A 36 20.08 -14.89 2.10
C ASN A 36 19.77 -13.43 1.69
N ARG A 37 20.30 -12.94 0.57
CA ARG A 37 19.86 -11.65 0.01
C ARG A 37 18.63 -11.84 -0.86
N TYR A 38 17.47 -11.66 -0.23
CA TYR A 38 16.21 -11.36 -0.91
C TYR A 38 16.46 -10.17 -1.82
N LEU A 39 16.34 -10.37 -3.14
CA LEU A 39 16.32 -9.30 -4.11
C LEU A 39 14.86 -9.07 -4.45
N TYR A 40 14.25 -8.05 -3.87
CA TYR A 40 13.12 -7.40 -4.52
C TYR A 40 13.62 -7.04 -5.92
N LYS A 41 13.10 -7.71 -6.96
CA LYS A 41 13.53 -7.40 -8.34
C LYS A 41 13.34 -5.90 -8.53
N LYS A 42 14.44 -5.18 -8.75
CA LYS A 42 14.42 -3.74 -9.00
C LYS A 42 13.38 -3.47 -10.08
N LYS A 43 12.31 -2.74 -9.72
CA LYS A 43 11.22 -2.37 -10.63
C LYS A 43 11.80 -1.54 -11.76
N THR A 44 12.13 -2.20 -12.87
CA THR A 44 12.52 -1.49 -14.08
C THR A 44 11.23 -1.18 -14.82
N LEU A 45 10.61 -0.04 -14.48
CA LEU A 45 9.35 0.36 -15.08
C LEU A 45 9.50 0.39 -16.62
N PRO A 46 8.60 -0.24 -17.38
CA PRO A 46 8.70 -0.24 -18.83
C PRO A 46 8.57 1.19 -19.36
N LYS A 47 9.56 1.64 -20.15
CA LYS A 47 9.60 2.95 -20.78
C LYS A 47 8.57 3.01 -21.92
N PHE A 48 7.30 3.27 -21.60
CA PHE A 48 6.29 3.60 -22.61
C PHE A 48 6.03 5.10 -22.63
N GLY A 49 6.50 5.76 -23.69
CA GLY A 49 6.29 7.19 -23.94
C GLY A 49 7.43 8.10 -23.44
N SER A 50 7.45 9.32 -23.97
CA SER A 50 8.50 10.34 -23.80
C SER A 50 8.56 11.01 -22.41
N ALA A 51 7.99 10.41 -21.35
CA ALA A 51 7.96 11.01 -20.03
C ALA A 51 8.44 10.01 -18.98
N ASN A 52 9.44 10.40 -18.17
CA ASN A 52 9.94 9.70 -16.98
C ASN A 52 8.89 9.57 -15.84
N ALA A 53 7.63 9.34 -16.18
CA ALA A 53 6.51 9.28 -15.25
C ALA A 53 6.36 7.87 -14.64
N THR A 54 6.02 7.82 -13.36
CA THR A 54 5.69 6.56 -12.68
C THR A 54 4.45 5.90 -13.29
N VAL A 55 4.42 4.55 -13.35
CA VAL A 55 3.25 3.77 -13.79
C VAL A 55 2.03 3.99 -12.90
N TYR A 56 2.24 4.49 -11.68
CA TYR A 56 1.20 4.79 -10.70
C TYR A 56 0.64 6.21 -10.82
N LYS A 57 1.08 7.00 -11.83
CA LYS A 57 0.66 8.40 -11.99
C LYS A 57 -0.86 8.57 -12.04
N TYR A 58 -1.55 7.61 -12.66
CA TYR A 58 -2.98 7.63 -12.92
C TYR A 58 -3.75 6.56 -12.12
N ILE A 59 -3.30 6.21 -10.91
CA ILE A 59 -4.08 5.33 -10.05
C ILE A 59 -5.51 5.86 -9.87
N THR A 60 -6.46 4.95 -9.72
CA THR A 60 -7.88 5.30 -9.54
C THR A 60 -8.42 4.60 -8.30
N GLY A 61 -9.02 5.36 -7.38
CA GLY A 61 -9.79 4.81 -6.28
C GLY A 61 -11.21 4.54 -6.73
N LYS A 62 -11.61 3.28 -6.78
CA LYS A 62 -12.95 2.83 -7.18
C LYS A 62 -13.71 2.32 -5.96
N PHE A 63 -14.81 2.98 -5.64
CA PHE A 63 -15.78 2.50 -4.66
C PHE A 63 -16.49 1.27 -5.20
N TYR A 64 -16.58 0.23 -4.39
CA TYR A 64 -17.38 -0.94 -4.72
C TYR A 64 -18.88 -0.60 -4.67
N HIS A 65 -19.68 -1.47 -5.28
CA HIS A 65 -21.13 -1.32 -5.34
C HIS A 65 -21.72 -1.15 -3.92
N PRO A 66 -22.76 -0.32 -3.72
CA PRO A 66 -23.34 -0.09 -2.39
C PRO A 66 -23.72 -1.35 -1.60
N SER A 67 -24.06 -2.45 -2.28
CA SER A 67 -24.33 -3.75 -1.65
C SER A 67 -23.16 -4.35 -0.87
N THR A 68 -21.93 -3.86 -1.04
CA THR A 68 -20.75 -4.31 -0.28
C THR A 68 -20.44 -3.41 0.92
N ARG A 69 -21.27 -2.39 1.19
CA ARG A 69 -21.05 -1.43 2.27
C ARG A 69 -21.70 -1.92 3.55
N PHE A 70 -21.21 -1.44 4.67
CA PHE A 70 -21.86 -1.56 5.96
C PHE A 70 -22.54 -0.22 6.25
N GLU A 71 -23.86 -0.22 6.30
CA GLU A 71 -24.68 0.98 6.41
C GLU A 71 -25.31 1.10 7.79
N ASP A 72 -25.75 2.31 8.16
CA ASP A 72 -26.45 2.57 9.43
C ASP A 72 -25.57 2.31 10.67
N LEU A 73 -24.28 2.66 10.57
CA LEU A 73 -23.35 2.64 11.70
C LEU A 73 -23.75 3.72 12.72
N HIS A 74 -24.24 3.28 13.87
CA HIS A 74 -24.63 4.17 14.97
C HIS A 74 -23.54 4.30 16.03
N GLY A 75 -23.46 5.50 16.61
CA GLY A 75 -22.69 5.73 17.83
C GLY A 75 -21.18 5.69 17.66
N LEU A 76 -20.61 5.86 16.47
CA LEU A 76 -19.15 5.90 16.26
C LEU A 76 -18.46 6.87 17.24
N SER A 77 -17.51 6.37 18.04
CA SER A 77 -16.77 7.16 19.02
C SER A 77 -15.47 7.69 18.41
N ILE A 78 -15.49 8.94 17.96
CA ILE A 78 -14.39 9.57 17.22
C ILE A 78 -13.41 10.36 18.09
N ASN A 79 -13.73 10.56 19.37
CA ASN A 79 -12.95 11.37 20.32
C ASN A 79 -11.72 10.61 20.85
N LYS A 80 -10.88 10.11 19.93
CA LYS A 80 -9.63 9.41 20.24
C LYS A 80 -8.43 10.29 19.90
N SER A 81 -7.30 10.00 20.53
CA SER A 81 -6.02 10.62 20.17
C SER A 81 -5.73 10.39 18.68
N GLY A 82 -5.00 11.31 18.05
CA GLY A 82 -4.82 11.33 16.59
C GLY A 82 -4.09 10.11 16.01
N ASP A 83 -3.56 9.24 16.87
CA ASP A 83 -2.83 7.99 16.62
C ASP A 83 -3.68 6.73 16.65
N CYS A 84 -4.96 6.87 16.96
CA CYS A 84 -5.94 5.82 16.70
C CYS A 84 -6.53 6.01 15.30
N ASP A 85 -6.43 5.00 14.43
CA ASP A 85 -7.02 5.08 13.08
C ASP A 85 -8.55 4.94 13.04
N LEU A 86 -9.18 4.70 14.20
CA LEU A 86 -10.64 4.48 14.38
C LEU A 86 -11.23 3.27 13.66
N ILE A 87 -10.46 2.57 12.83
CA ILE A 87 -10.87 1.33 12.17
C ILE A 87 -9.68 0.39 12.10
N GLN A 88 -9.93 -0.89 12.36
CA GLN A 88 -8.99 -1.99 12.14
C GLN A 88 -9.72 -3.11 11.42
N VAL A 89 -9.04 -3.79 10.49
CA VAL A 89 -9.66 -4.81 9.65
C VAL A 89 -8.71 -5.96 9.41
N ASN A 90 -9.27 -7.15 9.23
CA ASN A 90 -8.64 -8.29 8.60
C ASN A 90 -9.63 -8.90 7.59
N THR A 91 -9.40 -10.11 7.11
CA THR A 91 -10.29 -10.72 6.11
C THR A 91 -11.60 -11.24 6.69
N LYS A 92 -11.70 -11.38 8.01
CA LYS A 92 -12.90 -11.87 8.72
C LYS A 92 -13.68 -10.78 9.44
N PHE A 93 -13.00 -9.79 10.03
CA PHE A 93 -13.61 -8.83 10.96
C PHE A 93 -13.19 -7.39 10.69
N ILE A 94 -14.10 -6.49 11.05
CA ILE A 94 -13.91 -5.04 11.11
C ILE A 94 -14.17 -4.60 12.55
N ALA A 95 -13.24 -3.86 13.13
CA ALA A 95 -13.34 -3.30 14.47
C ALA A 95 -13.42 -1.77 14.42
N VAL A 96 -14.41 -1.20 15.12
CA VAL A 96 -14.61 0.26 15.23
C VAL A 96 -15.01 0.66 16.65
N PRO A 97 -14.56 1.81 17.17
CA PRO A 97 -14.93 2.26 18.51
C PRO A 97 -16.36 2.81 18.49
N ILE A 98 -17.21 2.33 19.40
CA ILE A 98 -18.58 2.83 19.54
C ILE A 98 -18.77 3.49 20.91
N SER A 99 -19.74 4.39 20.98
CA SER A 99 -20.09 5.13 22.17
C SER A 99 -20.79 4.21 23.16
N GLY A 100 -20.48 4.39 24.44
CA GLY A 100 -21.09 3.62 25.51
C GLY A 100 -20.21 3.59 26.75
N PRO A 101 -20.75 3.11 27.88
CA PRO A 101 -20.01 3.04 29.13
C PRO A 101 -18.83 2.07 29.00
N GLY A 102 -17.71 2.42 29.65
CA GLY A 102 -16.55 1.54 29.80
C GLY A 102 -15.71 1.33 28.54
N GLY A 103 -15.85 2.13 27.49
CA GLY A 103 -15.08 1.98 26.25
C GLY A 103 -15.46 0.71 25.48
N ARG A 104 -15.92 0.86 24.24
CA ARG A 104 -16.46 -0.25 23.45
C ARG A 104 -15.85 -0.30 22.08
N ILE A 105 -15.44 -1.48 21.64
CA ILE A 105 -15.01 -1.74 20.26
C ILE A 105 -16.00 -2.73 19.63
N ALA A 106 -16.82 -2.25 18.70
CA ALA A 106 -17.73 -3.09 17.93
C ALA A 106 -16.95 -4.04 17.03
N ILE A 107 -17.45 -5.27 16.90
CA ILE A 107 -16.90 -6.29 15.99
C ILE A 107 -17.95 -6.59 14.92
N ILE A 108 -17.59 -6.38 13.67
CA ILE A 108 -18.46 -6.56 12.51
C ILE A 108 -17.85 -7.63 11.61
N ASN A 109 -18.65 -8.60 11.18
CA ASN A 109 -18.17 -9.61 10.23
C ASN A 109 -18.02 -9.01 8.82
N ALA A 110 -16.82 -9.14 8.25
CA ALA A 110 -16.48 -8.57 6.94
C ALA A 110 -17.23 -9.23 5.77
N ASP A 111 -17.73 -10.45 5.95
CA ASP A 111 -18.47 -11.24 4.96
C ASP A 111 -19.99 -10.96 4.96
N LYS A 112 -20.49 -10.13 5.89
CA LYS A 112 -21.91 -9.77 6.01
C LYS A 112 -22.15 -8.27 5.78
N PRO A 113 -21.87 -7.73 4.57
CA PRO A 113 -22.21 -6.35 4.25
C PRO A 113 -23.73 -6.15 4.24
N GLY A 114 -24.15 -4.89 4.37
CA GLY A 114 -25.55 -4.48 4.43
C GLY A 114 -25.81 -3.55 5.59
N ARG A 115 -27.08 -3.44 5.98
CA ARG A 115 -27.51 -2.61 7.11
C ARG A 115 -27.06 -3.25 8.43
N LEU A 116 -26.30 -2.49 9.22
CA LEU A 116 -25.86 -2.89 10.55
C LEU A 116 -27.03 -2.89 11.54
N PRO A 117 -27.01 -3.77 12.56
CA PRO A 117 -27.99 -3.73 13.63
C PRO A 117 -27.85 -2.44 14.45
N VAL A 118 -28.96 -1.98 15.03
CA VAL A 118 -28.98 -0.76 15.88
C VAL A 118 -28.00 -0.86 17.06
N SER A 119 -27.89 -2.05 17.67
CA SER A 119 -26.89 -2.35 18.70
C SER A 119 -25.85 -3.29 18.10
N LEU A 120 -24.63 -2.79 17.89
CA LEU A 120 -23.51 -3.59 17.44
C LEU A 120 -22.93 -4.38 18.61
N PRO A 121 -22.72 -5.70 18.48
CA PRO A 121 -22.02 -6.48 19.49
C PRO A 121 -20.56 -6.00 19.58
N CYS A 122 -20.05 -5.87 20.80
CA CYS A 122 -18.75 -5.27 21.04
C CYS A 122 -17.95 -5.98 22.13
N VAL A 123 -16.64 -5.74 22.16
CA VAL A 123 -15.83 -6.03 23.35
C VAL A 123 -15.89 -4.86 24.33
N MET A 124 -16.16 -5.16 25.60
CA MET A 124 -16.38 -4.18 26.66
C MET A 124 -15.09 -3.94 27.44
N CYS A 125 -14.42 -2.83 27.19
CA CYS A 125 -13.06 -2.59 27.66
C CYS A 125 -12.97 -2.09 29.10
N GLY A 126 -14.08 -1.92 29.83
CA GLY A 126 -14.14 -1.38 31.20
C GLY A 126 -13.69 0.08 31.40
N SER A 127 -12.87 0.63 30.51
CA SER A 127 -12.44 2.02 30.46
C SER A 127 -12.26 2.49 29.02
N GLU A 128 -12.30 3.81 28.81
CA GLU A 128 -12.21 4.44 27.49
C GLU A 128 -10.97 3.96 26.73
N VAL A 129 -11.18 3.39 25.55
CA VAL A 129 -10.12 2.81 24.71
C VAL A 129 -9.30 3.93 24.09
N THR A 130 -7.98 3.90 24.25
CA THR A 130 -7.07 4.85 23.59
C THR A 130 -6.64 4.33 22.22
N ASN A 131 -6.41 3.02 22.08
CA ASN A 131 -5.97 2.42 20.83
C ASN A 131 -6.34 0.91 20.76
N PHE A 132 -6.43 0.34 19.57
CA PHE A 132 -6.73 -1.08 19.35
C PHE A 132 -6.20 -1.57 17.99
N LYS A 133 -5.81 -2.85 17.90
CA LYS A 133 -5.29 -3.51 16.69
C LYS A 133 -5.59 -4.99 16.69
N PHE A 134 -5.89 -5.53 15.51
CA PHE A 134 -5.90 -6.99 15.29
C PHE A 134 -4.46 -7.51 15.23
N ASP A 135 -4.25 -8.74 15.69
CA ASP A 135 -3.01 -9.46 15.48
C ASP A 135 -2.86 -9.76 13.97
N PRO A 136 -1.72 -9.39 13.34
CA PRO A 136 -1.52 -9.64 11.91
C PRO A 136 -1.45 -11.13 11.55
N PHE A 137 -1.08 -12.00 12.49
CA PHE A 137 -0.91 -13.44 12.26
C PHE A 137 -2.05 -14.29 12.85
N ASN A 138 -3.00 -13.66 13.53
CA ASN A 138 -4.20 -14.33 14.03
C ASN A 138 -5.40 -13.40 13.98
N GLU A 139 -6.23 -13.58 12.94
CA GLU A 139 -7.41 -12.76 12.69
C GLU A 139 -8.45 -12.77 13.82
N SER A 140 -8.39 -13.75 14.72
CA SER A 140 -9.31 -13.89 15.85
C SER A 140 -8.84 -13.10 17.08
N ILE A 141 -7.64 -12.52 17.07
CA ILE A 141 -7.09 -11.81 18.22
C ILE A 141 -7.16 -10.30 18.01
N LEU A 142 -7.85 -9.62 18.92
CA LEU A 142 -7.89 -8.17 19.01
C LEU A 142 -7.21 -7.73 20.31
N VAL A 143 -6.34 -6.73 20.24
CA VAL A 143 -5.73 -6.10 21.41
C VAL A 143 -6.25 -4.68 21.56
N THR A 144 -6.68 -4.33 22.77
CA THR A 144 -7.15 -2.98 23.12
C THR A 144 -6.36 -2.43 24.28
N VAL A 145 -6.07 -1.13 24.26
CA VAL A 145 -5.48 -0.40 25.38
C VAL A 145 -6.41 0.71 25.81
N SER A 146 -6.56 0.91 27.12
CA SER A 146 -7.56 1.82 27.69
C SER A 146 -6.94 2.75 28.74
N ASN A 147 -7.68 3.80 29.11
CA ASN A 147 -7.28 4.79 30.12
C ASN A 147 -7.11 4.21 31.54
N ASP A 148 -7.51 2.96 31.78
CA ASP A 148 -7.22 2.25 33.03
C ASP A 148 -5.84 1.56 33.02
N ASN A 149 -4.99 1.88 32.03
CA ASN A 149 -3.62 1.39 31.88
C ASN A 149 -3.52 -0.13 31.72
N LYS A 150 -4.58 -0.76 31.21
CA LYS A 150 -4.61 -2.20 30.91
C LYS A 150 -4.52 -2.45 29.41
N ILE A 151 -3.80 -3.50 29.06
CA ILE A 151 -3.80 -4.07 27.71
C ILE A 151 -4.67 -5.32 27.77
N ARG A 152 -5.79 -5.32 27.06
CA ARG A 152 -6.71 -6.47 27.02
C ARG A 152 -6.54 -7.19 25.70
N VAL A 153 -6.44 -8.51 25.78
CA VAL A 153 -6.39 -9.39 24.62
C VAL A 153 -7.72 -10.12 24.51
N TRP A 154 -8.39 -9.99 23.38
CA TRP A 154 -9.71 -10.54 23.09
C TRP A 154 -9.58 -11.64 22.05
N GLU A 155 -10.33 -12.72 22.25
CA GLU A 155 -10.48 -13.78 21.26
C GLU A 155 -11.89 -13.71 20.68
N ILE A 156 -11.96 -13.45 19.38
CA ILE A 156 -13.19 -13.35 18.61
C ILE A 156 -13.47 -14.72 17.99
N PRO A 157 -14.61 -15.36 18.28
CA PRO A 157 -14.97 -16.63 17.66
C PRO A 157 -15.04 -16.51 16.14
N GLU A 158 -14.79 -17.61 15.41
CA GLU A 158 -14.78 -17.61 13.95
C GLU A 158 -16.06 -17.05 13.31
N GLY A 159 -17.22 -17.31 13.91
CA GLY A 159 -18.51 -16.78 13.45
C GLY A 159 -18.76 -15.30 13.79
N GLY A 160 -17.83 -14.64 14.48
CA GLY A 160 -18.01 -13.33 15.09
C GLY A 160 -18.63 -13.40 16.49
N ILE A 161 -19.12 -12.26 16.96
CA ILE A 161 -19.84 -12.13 18.23
C ILE A 161 -21.26 -11.63 17.98
N GLU A 162 -22.23 -12.14 18.74
CA GLU A 162 -23.64 -11.73 18.66
C GLU A 162 -24.08 -10.90 19.87
N GLN A 163 -23.31 -10.94 20.95
CA GLN A 163 -23.55 -10.22 22.20
C GLN A 163 -22.25 -9.55 22.67
N ASP A 164 -22.38 -8.60 23.59
CA ASP A 164 -21.24 -7.92 24.19
C ASP A 164 -20.36 -8.92 24.95
N VAL A 165 -19.05 -8.88 24.70
CA VAL A 165 -18.04 -9.70 25.38
C VAL A 165 -17.40 -8.88 26.49
N ALA A 166 -17.64 -9.26 27.73
CA ALA A 166 -17.14 -8.55 28.92
C ALA A 166 -15.78 -9.04 29.41
N GLU A 167 -15.46 -10.31 29.18
CA GLU A 167 -14.25 -10.95 29.69
C GLU A 167 -13.20 -11.07 28.57
N PRO A 168 -12.04 -10.41 28.69
CA PRO A 168 -10.94 -10.63 27.76
C PRO A 168 -10.31 -12.00 28.00
N LYS A 169 -9.66 -12.55 26.97
CA LYS A 169 -8.88 -13.80 27.07
C LYS A 169 -7.83 -13.72 28.18
N PHE A 170 -7.13 -12.58 28.24
CA PHE A 170 -6.25 -12.20 29.35
C PHE A 170 -5.96 -10.70 29.32
N ILE A 171 -5.35 -10.21 30.41
CA ILE A 171 -4.96 -8.82 30.58
C ILE A 171 -3.45 -8.77 30.85
N LEU A 172 -2.74 -7.88 30.15
CA LEU A 172 -1.35 -7.55 30.43
C LEU A 172 -1.27 -6.23 31.19
N GLU A 173 -0.44 -6.24 32.23
CA GLU A 173 -0.19 -5.10 33.10
C GLU A 173 1.29 -5.06 33.45
N ALA A 174 1.79 -3.87 33.76
CA ALA A 174 3.15 -3.67 34.26
C ALA A 174 3.12 -2.64 35.39
N ARG A 175 3.94 -2.86 36.42
CA ARG A 175 4.03 -1.95 37.55
C ARG A 175 4.47 -0.56 37.10
N GLY A 176 3.71 0.46 37.49
CA GLY A 176 4.02 1.86 37.19
C GLY A 176 3.69 2.29 35.75
N MET A 177 3.08 1.41 34.94
CA MET A 177 2.63 1.76 33.60
C MET A 177 1.46 2.75 33.68
N ASP A 178 1.59 3.87 32.96
CA ASP A 178 0.57 4.93 32.94
C ASP A 178 0.39 5.50 31.53
N LYS A 179 -0.85 5.87 31.16
CA LYS A 179 -1.22 6.51 29.88
C LYS A 179 -0.64 5.79 28.65
N ILE A 180 -1.17 4.61 28.35
CA ILE A 180 -0.78 3.88 27.15
C ILE A 180 -1.34 4.59 25.91
N HIS A 181 -0.47 4.90 24.96
CA HIS A 181 -0.80 5.67 23.76
C HIS A 181 -0.85 4.82 22.48
N LEU A 182 0.17 4.00 22.26
CA LEU A 182 0.35 3.21 21.04
C LEU A 182 0.43 1.72 21.34
N LEU A 183 -0.03 0.94 20.37
CA LEU A 183 0.25 -0.48 20.25
C LEU A 183 0.72 -0.81 18.83
N GLU A 184 1.73 -1.66 18.70
CA GLU A 184 2.22 -2.13 17.41
C GLU A 184 2.67 -3.59 17.50
N PHE A 185 2.06 -4.46 16.72
CA PHE A 185 2.51 -5.84 16.59
C PHE A 185 3.86 -5.90 15.85
N HIS A 186 4.67 -6.88 16.23
CA HIS A 186 5.91 -7.15 15.53
C HIS A 186 5.64 -7.64 14.10
N PRO A 187 6.35 -7.14 13.08
CA PRO A 187 6.00 -7.39 11.68
C PRO A 187 6.36 -8.79 11.17
N THR A 188 7.17 -9.56 11.90
CA THR A 188 7.59 -10.92 11.47
C THR A 188 7.43 -12.00 12.54
N SER A 189 7.08 -11.63 13.77
CA SER A 189 7.14 -12.54 14.93
C SER A 189 5.78 -12.58 15.59
N LYS A 190 5.14 -13.75 15.63
CA LYS A 190 3.89 -13.90 16.37
C LYS A 190 4.10 -13.67 17.86
N ASP A 191 3.05 -13.22 18.54
CA ASP A 191 3.01 -12.99 19.98
C ASP A 191 3.99 -11.93 20.51
N VAL A 192 4.57 -11.08 19.64
CA VAL A 192 5.41 -9.95 20.07
C VAL A 192 4.64 -8.65 19.84
N LEU A 193 4.39 -7.92 20.94
CA LEU A 193 3.65 -6.66 20.92
C LEU A 193 4.51 -5.54 21.50
N LEU A 194 4.54 -4.38 20.84
CA LEU A 194 5.11 -3.16 21.37
C LEU A 194 4.01 -2.26 21.91
N THR A 195 4.27 -1.60 23.05
CA THR A 195 3.44 -0.51 23.55
C THR A 195 4.28 0.69 23.94
N THR A 196 3.73 1.89 23.81
CA THR A 196 4.32 3.11 24.38
C THR A 196 3.41 3.71 25.44
N SER A 197 4.00 4.14 26.54
CA SER A 197 3.30 4.73 27.68
C SER A 197 4.06 5.94 28.23
N ASP A 198 3.42 6.73 29.10
CA ASP A 198 4.01 7.89 29.78
C ASP A 198 4.05 7.64 31.30
N ASP A 199 4.96 6.75 31.69
CA ASP A 199 5.10 6.26 33.05
C ASP A 199 5.65 7.36 33.96
N LEU A 200 4.83 7.84 34.90
CA LEU A 200 5.20 8.94 35.80
C LEU A 200 5.73 10.18 35.07
N GLY A 201 5.24 10.44 33.85
CA GLY A 201 5.67 11.57 33.00
C GLY A 201 6.96 11.32 32.22
N SER A 202 7.44 10.07 32.15
CA SER A 202 8.56 9.65 31.31
C SER A 202 8.11 8.67 30.22
N PRO A 203 8.38 8.96 28.93
CA PRO A 203 8.09 8.04 27.83
C PRO A 203 8.79 6.69 28.04
N THR A 204 8.00 5.62 27.96
CA THR A 204 8.48 4.25 28.15
C THR A 204 8.00 3.38 27.00
N ILE A 205 8.91 2.57 26.45
CA ILE A 205 8.58 1.54 25.46
C ILE A 205 8.65 0.18 26.14
N ARG A 206 7.62 -0.65 25.95
CA ARG A 206 7.62 -2.05 26.39
C ARG A 206 7.43 -2.97 25.21
N ILE A 207 8.10 -4.11 25.25
CA ILE A 207 7.92 -5.19 24.28
C ILE A 207 7.50 -6.44 25.06
N TRP A 208 6.33 -6.93 24.72
CA TRP A 208 5.61 -8.00 25.39
C TRP A 208 5.74 -9.30 24.63
N ASN A 209 5.77 -10.41 25.37
CA ASN A 209 5.51 -11.73 24.85
C ASN A 209 4.08 -12.12 25.27
N LEU A 210 3.17 -12.21 24.29
CA LEU A 210 1.78 -12.56 24.50
C LEU A 210 1.60 -14.04 24.88
N SER A 211 2.54 -14.92 24.51
CA SER A 211 2.49 -16.34 24.91
C SER A 211 2.83 -16.51 26.40
N SER A 212 3.70 -15.65 26.94
CA SER A 212 4.12 -15.69 28.35
C SER A 212 3.41 -14.65 29.24
N ASN A 213 2.53 -13.83 28.66
CA ASN A 213 1.83 -12.73 29.32
C ASN A 213 2.74 -11.76 30.10
N GLN A 214 3.93 -11.47 29.59
CA GLN A 214 4.93 -10.66 30.29
C GLN A 214 5.57 -9.61 29.38
N ALA A 215 5.89 -8.45 29.97
CA ALA A 215 6.80 -7.49 29.37
C ALA A 215 8.23 -8.05 29.46
N GLN A 216 8.77 -8.52 28.35
CA GLN A 216 10.12 -9.09 28.27
C GLN A 216 11.18 -8.01 28.21
N LEU A 217 10.89 -6.88 27.54
CA LEU A 217 11.77 -5.73 27.45
C LEU A 217 11.03 -4.48 27.90
N THR A 218 11.71 -3.64 28.67
CA THR A 218 11.21 -2.34 29.12
C THR A 218 12.32 -1.31 28.99
N PHE A 219 12.05 -0.24 28.24
CA PHE A 219 12.99 0.83 27.98
C PHE A 219 12.40 2.15 28.49
N PRO A 220 12.68 2.52 29.75
CA PRO A 220 12.24 3.78 30.31
C PRO A 220 13.13 4.93 29.83
N SER A 221 12.53 6.11 29.69
CA SER A 221 13.26 7.38 29.50
C SER A 221 14.21 7.41 28.29
N LEU A 222 13.86 6.68 27.22
CA LEU A 222 14.66 6.63 25.98
C LEU A 222 14.75 7.98 25.26
N CYS A 223 13.72 8.80 25.40
CA CYS A 223 13.62 10.10 24.76
C CYS A 223 12.92 11.11 25.67
N LYS A 224 13.07 12.39 25.34
CA LYS A 224 12.32 13.47 26.00
C LYS A 224 11.01 13.75 25.24
N GLY A 225 9.97 14.07 26.01
CA GLY A 225 8.65 14.42 25.50
C GLY A 225 7.85 13.22 24.99
N THR A 226 6.53 13.37 24.94
CA THR A 226 5.59 12.33 24.52
C THR A 226 5.95 11.73 23.15
N ILE A 227 5.92 10.40 23.06
CA ILE A 227 6.07 9.68 21.79
C ILE A 227 4.77 9.83 20.99
N PHE A 228 4.86 10.30 19.75
CA PHE A 228 3.71 10.44 18.85
C PHE A 228 3.53 9.25 17.91
N SER A 229 4.63 8.63 17.51
CA SER A 229 4.66 7.46 16.65
C SER A 229 5.82 6.58 17.07
N CYS A 230 5.61 5.27 17.01
CA CYS A 230 6.63 4.26 17.23
C CYS A 230 6.40 3.17 16.18
N ALA A 231 7.38 2.89 15.32
CA ALA A 231 7.19 1.98 14.21
C ALA A 231 8.35 0.99 14.08
N TRP A 232 8.01 -0.29 14.01
CA TRP A 232 8.93 -1.36 13.66
C TRP A 232 9.41 -1.22 12.22
N ASN A 233 10.70 -1.44 11.99
CA ASN A 233 11.18 -1.68 10.65
C ASN A 233 10.64 -3.01 10.10
N PRO A 234 10.61 -3.23 8.78
CA PRO A 234 9.92 -4.38 8.20
C PRO A 234 10.43 -5.75 8.68
N ASP A 235 11.69 -5.84 9.13
CA ASP A 235 12.28 -7.06 9.67
C ASP A 235 12.18 -7.21 11.19
N GLY A 236 11.73 -6.16 11.89
CA GLY A 236 11.54 -6.15 13.33
C GLY A 236 12.82 -6.09 14.18
N THR A 237 13.94 -5.65 13.60
CA THR A 237 15.20 -5.46 14.34
C THR A 237 15.39 -4.05 14.89
N GLN A 238 14.70 -3.06 14.30
CA GLN A 238 14.82 -1.65 14.64
C GLN A 238 13.46 -1.02 14.88
N ILE A 239 13.45 0.01 15.73
CA ILE A 239 12.27 0.85 15.98
C ILE A 239 12.65 2.29 15.65
N VAL A 240 11.72 3.03 15.04
CA VAL A 240 11.83 4.48 14.89
C VAL A 240 10.72 5.17 15.65
N ILE A 241 11.04 6.27 16.34
CA ILE A 241 10.07 7.07 17.09
C ILE A 241 10.09 8.54 16.66
N THR A 242 8.92 9.18 16.70
CA THR A 242 8.80 10.65 16.72
C THR A 242 8.33 11.13 18.09
N THR A 243 8.82 12.30 18.48
CA THR A 243 8.49 12.88 19.79
C THR A 243 7.95 14.29 19.69
N LYS A 244 7.29 14.74 20.76
CA LYS A 244 6.86 16.13 20.97
C LYS A 244 8.00 17.15 20.88
N GLU A 245 9.24 16.72 21.13
CA GLU A 245 10.45 17.52 21.02
C GLU A 245 10.92 17.72 19.57
N LYS A 246 10.09 17.38 18.57
CA LYS A 246 10.39 17.55 17.14
C LYS A 246 11.61 16.74 16.71
N LYS A 247 11.80 15.57 17.33
CA LYS A 247 12.93 14.66 17.07
C LYS A 247 12.45 13.33 16.51
N ILE A 248 13.33 12.72 15.73
CA ILE A 248 13.27 11.33 15.30
C ILE A 248 14.39 10.58 15.99
N HIS A 249 14.10 9.42 16.58
CA HIS A 249 15.13 8.52 17.11
C HIS A 249 15.03 7.16 16.43
N LEU A 250 16.16 6.63 16.00
CA LEU A 250 16.32 5.26 15.51
C LEU A 250 16.97 4.43 16.61
N LEU A 251 16.32 3.32 16.98
CA LEU A 251 16.66 2.48 18.11
C LEU A 251 16.85 1.03 17.65
N ASP A 252 17.79 0.34 18.30
CA ASP A 252 17.81 -1.12 18.25
C ASP A 252 16.66 -1.67 19.10
N ALA A 253 15.86 -2.57 18.53
CA ALA A 253 14.62 -2.97 19.16
C ALA A 253 14.77 -3.91 20.36
N ARG A 254 15.88 -4.65 20.45
CA ARG A 254 16.11 -5.61 21.55
C ARG A 254 16.85 -5.01 22.73
N THR A 255 17.72 -4.04 22.44
CA THR A 255 18.56 -3.39 23.45
C THR A 255 18.01 -2.02 23.88
N GLY A 256 17.16 -1.40 23.05
CA GLY A 256 16.71 -0.02 23.24
C GLY A 256 17.81 1.00 22.99
N GLN A 257 18.97 0.59 22.46
CA GLN A 257 20.10 1.48 22.24
C GLN A 257 19.79 2.50 21.13
N LEU A 258 20.10 3.77 21.38
CA LEU A 258 20.06 4.82 20.38
C LEU A 258 21.12 4.60 19.31
N ILE A 259 20.67 4.38 18.07
CA ILE A 259 21.52 4.22 16.89
C ILE A 259 21.80 5.59 16.25
N SER A 260 20.75 6.40 16.09
CA SER A 260 20.85 7.73 15.48
C SER A 260 19.66 8.59 15.88
N GLU A 261 19.81 9.91 15.83
CA GLU A 261 18.72 10.87 16.03
C GLU A 261 18.82 12.06 15.07
N GLY A 262 17.70 12.74 14.86
CA GLY A 262 17.62 13.86 13.93
C GLY A 262 16.36 14.71 14.08
N PRO A 263 16.26 15.83 13.35
CA PRO A 263 15.05 16.65 13.33
C PRO A 263 13.87 15.92 12.68
N SER A 264 12.68 16.15 13.25
CA SER A 264 11.40 15.79 12.66
C SER A 264 10.70 17.04 12.09
N HIS A 265 9.39 16.99 11.98
CA HIS A 265 8.51 18.10 11.66
C HIS A 265 8.71 19.27 12.64
N ASN A 266 8.71 20.50 12.12
CA ASN A 266 8.84 21.70 12.96
C ASN A 266 7.50 22.10 13.61
N SER A 267 6.92 21.19 14.38
CA SER A 267 5.66 21.40 15.08
C SER A 267 5.56 20.50 16.30
N ILE A 268 4.89 20.98 17.35
CA ILE A 268 4.60 20.19 18.57
C ILE A 268 3.38 19.28 18.39
N ARG A 269 2.78 19.26 17.20
CA ARG A 269 1.59 18.48 16.89
C ARG A 269 1.99 17.04 16.51
N PRO A 270 1.10 16.06 16.67
CA PRO A 270 1.41 14.66 16.38
C PRO A 270 1.89 14.42 14.95
N SER A 271 2.78 13.46 14.78
CA SER A 271 3.26 12.94 13.49
C SER A 271 3.16 11.41 13.47
N ARG A 272 3.19 10.83 12.26
CA ARG A 272 3.22 9.39 11.98
C ARG A 272 4.51 9.06 11.26
N LEU A 273 5.15 7.95 11.62
CA LEU A 273 6.30 7.38 10.92
C LEU A 273 5.96 6.04 10.29
N LEU A 274 6.38 5.85 9.05
CA LEU A 274 6.19 4.63 8.28
C LEU A 274 7.52 4.21 7.65
N TRP A 275 7.80 2.91 7.70
CA TRP A 275 8.90 2.30 6.95
C TRP A 275 8.42 1.89 5.56
N LEU A 276 9.22 2.19 4.53
CA LEU A 276 8.91 1.79 3.15
C LEU A 276 9.17 0.30 2.93
N ASN A 277 10.40 -0.08 2.61
CA ASN A 277 10.78 -1.49 2.45
C ASN A 277 12.13 -1.72 3.15
N PRO A 278 12.50 -2.97 3.48
CA PRO A 278 13.75 -3.24 4.19
C PRO A 278 15.00 -2.86 3.38
N GLU A 279 14.89 -2.73 2.05
CA GLU A 279 16.03 -2.49 1.15
C GLU A 279 16.38 -1.01 0.94
N THR A 280 15.41 -0.09 1.10
CA THR A 280 15.56 1.29 0.63
C THR A 280 16.18 2.25 1.64
N ASN A 281 16.36 1.84 2.90
CA ASN A 281 16.73 2.73 4.01
C ASN A 281 15.77 3.92 4.21
N LEU A 282 14.66 4.00 3.47
CA LEU A 282 13.79 5.17 3.45
C LEU A 282 12.68 5.07 4.50
N LEU A 283 12.40 6.21 5.13
CA LEU A 283 11.29 6.44 6.04
C LEU A 283 10.39 7.54 5.49
N ILE A 284 9.11 7.44 5.80
CA ILE A 284 8.11 8.48 5.54
C ILE A 284 7.61 9.00 6.88
N SER A 285 7.68 10.31 7.07
CA SER A 285 7.07 10.98 8.22
C SER A 285 5.95 11.90 7.73
N VAL A 286 4.77 11.78 8.33
CA VAL A 286 3.59 12.60 8.02
C VAL A 286 3.23 13.41 9.25
N GLY A 287 3.10 14.73 9.12
CA GLY A 287 2.95 15.60 10.28
C GLY A 287 2.67 17.05 9.90
N PHE A 288 3.14 17.97 10.74
CA PHE A 288 2.82 19.39 10.61
C PHE A 288 4.07 20.27 10.54
N GLY A 289 4.12 21.18 9.57
CA GLY A 289 5.04 22.29 9.56
C GLY A 289 4.54 23.47 10.40
N LEU A 290 5.17 24.62 10.19
CA LEU A 290 4.73 25.89 10.77
C LEU A 290 3.36 26.29 10.22
N GLY A 291 2.55 26.98 11.03
CA GLY A 291 1.23 27.46 10.62
C GLY A 291 0.19 26.37 10.35
N SER A 292 0.32 25.19 10.98
CA SER A 292 -0.58 24.03 10.75
C SER A 292 -0.60 23.53 9.31
N THR A 293 0.48 23.75 8.57
CA THR A 293 0.70 23.13 7.25
C THR A 293 0.86 21.63 7.43
N ARG A 294 0.04 20.82 6.77
CA ARG A 294 0.21 19.36 6.73
C ARG A 294 1.30 19.03 5.73
N GLU A 295 2.23 18.16 6.08
CA GLU A 295 3.39 17.87 5.25
C GLU A 295 3.86 16.41 5.37
N VAL A 296 4.58 15.98 4.34
CA VAL A 296 5.27 14.68 4.25
C VAL A 296 6.77 14.93 4.17
N LEU A 297 7.54 14.19 4.95
CA LEU A 297 9.00 14.11 4.87
C LEU A 297 9.39 12.74 4.36
N LEU A 298 10.30 12.71 3.38
CA LEU A 298 11.05 11.52 2.99
C LEU A 298 12.42 11.60 3.66
N ILE A 299 12.80 10.57 4.41
CA ILE A 299 14.01 10.58 5.26
C ILE A 299 14.86 9.34 4.94
N ASP A 300 16.18 9.50 4.94
CA ASP A 300 17.12 8.38 4.85
C ASP A 300 17.51 7.95 6.27
N LYS A 301 17.26 6.70 6.66
CA LYS A 301 17.62 6.22 8.00
C LYS A 301 19.14 6.22 8.24
N SER A 302 19.94 6.22 7.17
CA SER A 302 21.40 6.31 7.26
C SER A 302 21.89 7.73 7.57
N ASP A 303 21.07 8.75 7.32
CA ASP A 303 21.36 10.16 7.64
C ASP A 303 20.08 10.86 8.12
N LEU A 304 19.83 10.80 9.43
CA LEU A 304 18.68 11.47 10.05
C LEU A 304 18.89 12.98 10.22
N SER A 305 20.05 13.55 9.87
CA SER A 305 20.32 14.98 10.12
C SER A 305 19.41 15.92 9.33
N LYS A 306 18.83 15.45 8.22
CA LYS A 306 17.90 16.21 7.36
C LYS A 306 16.97 15.27 6.58
N PRO A 307 15.75 15.72 6.22
CA PRO A 307 14.93 15.00 5.25
C PRO A 307 15.54 15.11 3.85
N ILE A 308 15.37 14.04 3.05
CA ILE A 308 15.69 14.03 1.62
C ILE A 308 14.75 14.94 0.85
N ALA A 309 13.44 14.82 1.11
CA ALA A 309 12.41 15.60 0.47
C ALA A 309 11.33 16.00 1.47
N LYS A 310 10.71 17.15 1.22
CA LYS A 310 9.59 17.68 1.99
C LYS A 310 8.51 18.16 1.04
N CYS A 311 7.27 17.72 1.26
CA CYS A 311 6.13 18.10 0.45
C CYS A 311 5.00 18.63 1.34
N MET A 312 4.51 19.82 1.03
CA MET A 312 3.29 20.34 1.64
C MET A 312 2.06 19.65 1.02
N ILE A 313 1.11 19.26 1.86
CA ILE A 313 -0.17 18.70 1.44
C ILE A 313 -1.20 19.84 1.31
N ASP A 314 -1.48 20.53 2.41
CA ASP A 314 -2.43 21.64 2.56
C ASP A 314 -2.28 22.27 3.96
N VAL A 315 -3.27 23.07 4.39
CA VAL A 315 -3.36 23.63 5.75
C VAL A 315 -4.64 23.12 6.41
N SER A 316 -4.49 22.34 7.48
CA SER A 316 -5.63 21.77 8.21
C SER A 316 -5.22 21.41 9.65
N PRO A 317 -6.15 21.50 10.62
CA PRO A 317 -5.92 21.03 11.98
C PRO A 317 -6.11 19.51 12.13
N SER A 318 -6.49 18.76 11.09
CA SER A 318 -6.73 17.32 11.26
C SER A 318 -5.43 16.51 11.29
N VAL A 319 -5.23 15.70 12.34
CA VAL A 319 -4.13 14.71 12.41
C VAL A 319 -4.35 13.65 11.34
N MET A 320 -3.27 13.29 10.65
CA MET A 320 -3.33 12.40 9.51
C MET A 320 -3.08 10.95 9.91
N SER A 321 -3.93 10.06 9.42
CA SER A 321 -3.62 8.64 9.27
C SER A 321 -2.83 8.45 7.99
N ALA A 322 -1.94 7.46 8.00
CA ALA A 322 -1.11 7.15 6.85
C ALA A 322 -0.89 5.64 6.71
N TYR A 323 -0.88 5.15 5.47
CA TYR A 323 -0.58 3.77 5.14
C TYR A 323 0.42 3.73 3.98
N VAL A 324 1.25 2.69 3.94
CA VAL A 324 2.23 2.48 2.87
C VAL A 324 2.02 1.10 2.24
N ASP A 325 1.75 1.11 0.94
CA ASP A 325 1.94 -0.07 0.12
C ASP A 325 3.44 -0.20 -0.19
N ARG A 326 4.07 -1.22 0.41
CA ARG A 326 5.50 -1.48 0.26
C ARG A 326 5.86 -2.03 -1.11
N ASP A 327 4.93 -2.73 -1.75
CA ASP A 327 5.14 -3.35 -3.04
C ASP A 327 5.15 -2.27 -4.12
N CYS A 328 4.12 -1.44 -4.19
CA CYS A 328 4.05 -0.33 -5.16
C CYS A 328 4.76 0.95 -4.70
N GLN A 329 5.23 1.01 -3.45
CA GLN A 329 5.87 2.20 -2.87
C GLN A 329 4.94 3.42 -2.89
N ILE A 330 3.65 3.19 -2.61
CA ILE A 330 2.61 4.23 -2.56
C ILE A 330 2.25 4.52 -1.12
N VAL A 331 2.21 5.80 -0.75
CA VAL A 331 1.77 6.30 0.55
C VAL A 331 0.39 6.92 0.41
N TYR A 332 -0.54 6.50 1.25
CA TYR A 332 -1.90 7.01 1.36
C TYR A 332 -2.02 7.83 2.64
N ILE A 333 -2.53 9.05 2.55
CA ILE A 333 -2.56 10.00 3.66
C ILE A 333 -3.89 10.73 3.67
N ALA A 334 -4.56 10.74 4.82
CA ALA A 334 -5.65 11.68 5.06
C ALA A 334 -5.96 11.85 6.54
N GLY A 335 -6.53 13.01 6.87
CA GLY A 335 -7.04 13.31 8.20
C GLY A 335 -8.47 12.86 8.41
N ARG A 336 -8.88 12.85 9.67
CA ARG A 336 -10.30 12.74 10.05
C ARG A 336 -11.05 13.98 9.57
N GLY A 337 -12.21 13.78 8.95
CA GLY A 337 -13.00 14.84 8.34
C GLY A 337 -12.57 15.22 6.92
N ASP A 338 -11.53 14.62 6.36
CA ASP A 338 -11.15 14.90 4.98
C ASP A 338 -12.13 14.23 3.99
N ARG A 339 -12.19 14.76 2.77
CA ARG A 339 -12.88 14.14 1.63
C ARG A 339 -11.94 13.48 0.64
N THR A 340 -10.64 13.67 0.85
CA THR A 340 -9.60 13.33 -0.11
C THR A 340 -8.52 12.54 0.59
N ILE A 341 -8.17 11.38 0.04
CA ILE A 341 -6.97 10.63 0.38
C ILE A 341 -5.87 11.10 -0.58
N HIS A 342 -4.87 11.77 -0.02
CA HIS A 342 -3.68 12.19 -0.75
C HIS A 342 -2.76 10.99 -0.94
N THR A 343 -2.21 10.88 -2.14
CA THR A 343 -1.42 9.72 -2.55
C THR A 343 -0.09 10.17 -3.12
N PHE A 344 0.98 9.52 -2.69
CA PHE A 344 2.34 9.79 -3.15
C PHE A 344 3.03 8.50 -3.53
N HIS A 345 3.68 8.47 -4.69
CA HIS A 345 4.59 7.41 -5.06
C HIS A 345 6.02 7.80 -4.67
N VAL A 346 6.74 6.91 -3.98
CA VAL A 346 8.14 7.11 -3.62
C VAL A 346 9.02 6.54 -4.72
N ASP A 347 9.70 7.41 -5.46
CA ASP A 347 10.74 7.00 -6.40
C ASP A 347 12.01 6.70 -5.60
N THR A 348 12.22 5.41 -5.28
CA THR A 348 13.34 4.94 -4.46
C THR A 348 14.68 5.10 -5.14
N ASP A 349 14.74 5.05 -6.47
CA ASP A 349 15.96 5.25 -7.25
C ASP A 349 16.40 6.72 -7.21
N LYS A 350 15.45 7.64 -7.41
CA LYS A 350 15.73 9.09 -7.35
C LYS A 350 15.67 9.66 -5.94
N LYS A 351 15.30 8.84 -4.95
CA LYS A 351 14.97 9.24 -3.58
C LYS A 351 14.07 10.48 -3.55
N ASN A 352 12.95 10.42 -4.28
CA ASN A 352 12.03 11.56 -4.40
C ASN A 352 10.58 11.13 -4.14
N LEU A 353 9.75 12.09 -3.71
CA LEU A 353 8.34 11.91 -3.47
C LEU A 353 7.53 12.54 -4.61
N VAL A 354 6.72 11.73 -5.29
CA VAL A 354 5.91 12.17 -6.45
C VAL A 354 4.44 12.09 -6.08
N ALA A 355 3.75 13.23 -6.05
CA ALA A 355 2.30 13.25 -5.90
C ALA A 355 1.65 12.53 -7.10
N VAL A 356 0.75 11.61 -6.82
CA VAL A 356 -0.05 10.89 -7.83
C VAL A 356 -1.53 11.18 -7.63
N ALA A 357 -2.38 10.66 -8.51
CA ALA A 357 -3.82 10.91 -8.50
C ALA A 357 -4.45 10.60 -7.13
N LYS A 358 -5.07 11.63 -6.52
CA LYS A 358 -5.76 11.54 -5.23
C LYS A 358 -7.02 10.68 -5.35
N ILE A 359 -7.48 10.14 -4.23
CA ILE A 359 -8.78 9.44 -4.14
C ILE A 359 -9.76 10.38 -3.47
N GLU A 360 -10.78 10.81 -4.21
CA GLU A 360 -11.78 11.78 -3.75
C GLU A 360 -13.12 11.11 -3.46
N SER A 361 -13.85 11.66 -2.49
CA SER A 361 -15.20 11.23 -2.13
C SER A 361 -16.09 12.40 -1.73
N SER A 362 -17.40 12.22 -1.81
CA SER A 362 -18.39 13.20 -1.38
C SER A 362 -18.56 13.26 0.13
N SER A 363 -18.37 12.15 0.85
CA SER A 363 -18.56 12.05 2.30
C SER A 363 -17.26 12.15 3.08
N LEU A 364 -17.37 12.72 4.29
CA LEU A 364 -16.26 12.90 5.23
C LEU A 364 -15.78 11.54 5.73
N GLN A 365 -14.48 11.28 5.64
CA GLN A 365 -13.90 10.07 6.23
C GLN A 365 -13.59 10.27 7.71
N GLN A 366 -13.56 9.19 8.48
CA GLN A 366 -13.07 9.15 9.86
C GLN A 366 -11.79 8.33 10.00
N GLY A 367 -11.54 7.41 9.05
CA GLY A 367 -10.36 6.57 9.03
C GLY A 367 -10.38 5.63 7.82
N PHE A 368 -9.30 4.88 7.64
CA PHE A 368 -9.23 3.81 6.64
C PHE A 368 -8.33 2.69 7.17
N ALA A 369 -8.59 1.46 6.73
CA ALA A 369 -7.76 0.31 7.07
C ALA A 369 -7.63 -0.62 5.86
N PHE A 370 -6.39 -0.95 5.49
CA PHE A 370 -6.05 -1.73 4.32
C PHE A 370 -6.10 -3.23 4.63
N LEU A 371 -6.51 -4.00 3.63
CA LEU A 371 -6.51 -5.47 3.67
C LEU A 371 -5.19 -6.02 3.09
N PRO A 372 -4.82 -7.27 3.42
CA PRO A 372 -3.65 -7.94 2.85
C PRO A 372 -3.68 -7.97 1.32
N LYS A 373 -2.52 -7.81 0.66
CA LYS A 373 -2.41 -7.75 -0.80
C LYS A 373 -3.09 -8.93 -1.52
N ARG A 374 -3.10 -10.12 -0.91
CA ARG A 374 -3.72 -11.33 -1.49
C ARG A 374 -5.22 -11.18 -1.80
N VAL A 375 -5.93 -10.24 -1.16
CA VAL A 375 -7.37 -10.05 -1.41
C VAL A 375 -7.68 -9.17 -2.62
N CYS A 376 -6.65 -8.56 -3.22
CA CYS A 376 -6.83 -7.65 -4.35
C CYS A 376 -7.18 -8.41 -5.63
N ASP A 377 -8.10 -7.87 -6.42
CA ASP A 377 -8.43 -8.42 -7.74
C ASP A 377 -7.33 -8.11 -8.77
N VAL A 378 -6.34 -9.00 -8.83
CA VAL A 378 -5.18 -8.90 -9.74
C VAL A 378 -5.56 -8.90 -11.23
N LYS A 379 -6.68 -9.55 -11.61
CA LYS A 379 -7.18 -9.54 -13.01
C LYS A 379 -7.65 -8.15 -13.41
N SER A 380 -8.20 -7.40 -12.45
CA SER A 380 -8.57 -6.00 -12.66
C SER A 380 -7.45 -4.99 -12.42
N ILE A 381 -6.23 -5.47 -12.10
CA ILE A 381 -5.08 -4.64 -11.72
C ILE A 381 -5.41 -3.76 -10.51
N GLU A 382 -6.17 -4.33 -9.57
CA GLU A 382 -6.38 -3.76 -8.24
C GLU A 382 -5.11 -3.98 -7.43
N ILE A 383 -4.42 -2.90 -7.09
CA ILE A 383 -3.20 -2.94 -6.31
C ILE A 383 -3.49 -2.92 -4.82
N ASP A 384 -4.51 -2.18 -4.37
CA ASP A 384 -4.86 -2.10 -2.95
C ASP A 384 -6.36 -2.21 -2.76
N LYS A 385 -6.76 -2.76 -1.63
CA LYS A 385 -8.15 -2.84 -1.20
C LYS A 385 -8.24 -2.49 0.27
N PHE A 386 -9.17 -1.61 0.62
CA PHE A 386 -9.30 -1.11 1.98
C PHE A 386 -10.74 -0.75 2.31
N TYR A 387 -11.02 -0.68 3.62
CA TYR A 387 -12.26 -0.14 4.15
C TYR A 387 -12.07 1.32 4.50
N ARG A 388 -12.98 2.18 4.04
CA ARG A 388 -13.07 3.59 4.40
C ARG A 388 -14.20 3.80 5.39
N LEU A 389 -13.85 4.26 6.59
CA LEU A 389 -14.82 4.59 7.64
C LEU A 389 -15.36 6.00 7.42
N THR A 390 -16.67 6.15 7.50
CA THR A 390 -17.40 7.43 7.53
C THR A 390 -18.21 7.51 8.82
N PRO A 391 -18.84 8.65 9.16
CA PRO A 391 -19.66 8.75 10.37
C PRO A 391 -20.77 7.71 10.49
N THR A 392 -21.33 7.25 9.36
CA THR A 392 -22.52 6.39 9.33
C THR A 392 -22.37 5.12 8.50
N ASN A 393 -21.25 4.95 7.77
CA ASN A 393 -21.03 3.80 6.88
C ASN A 393 -19.57 3.36 6.88
N ILE A 394 -19.35 2.10 6.51
CA ILE A 394 -18.04 1.56 6.16
C ILE A 394 -18.08 1.14 4.68
N GLU A 395 -17.23 1.75 3.86
CA GLU A 395 -17.23 1.58 2.40
C GLU A 395 -16.01 0.79 1.93
N VAL A 396 -16.19 -0.11 0.96
CA VAL A 396 -15.08 -0.85 0.35
C VAL A 396 -14.53 -0.04 -0.83
N VAL A 397 -13.21 0.16 -0.85
CA VAL A 397 -12.51 0.91 -1.90
C VAL A 397 -11.38 0.05 -2.46
N GLY A 398 -11.31 -0.05 -3.79
CA GLY A 398 -10.20 -0.67 -4.51
C GLY A 398 -9.39 0.37 -5.27
N VAL A 399 -8.06 0.30 -5.21
CA VAL A 399 -7.15 1.17 -5.96
C VAL A 399 -6.63 0.42 -7.17
N ARG A 400 -6.75 0.99 -8.36
CA ARG A 400 -6.40 0.32 -9.63
C ARG A 400 -5.40 1.11 -10.44
N VAL A 401 -4.52 0.39 -11.13
CA VAL A 401 -3.62 0.96 -12.14
C VAL A 401 -4.25 0.78 -13.52
N PRO A 402 -4.61 1.87 -14.24
CA PRO A 402 -5.19 1.75 -15.56
C PRO A 402 -4.14 1.24 -16.55
N ARG A 403 -4.45 0.11 -17.21
CA ARG A 403 -3.70 -0.39 -18.37
C ARG A 403 -4.63 -0.53 -19.56
N ALA A 404 -4.11 -0.22 -20.75
CA ALA A 404 -4.83 -0.44 -21.99
C ALA A 404 -5.08 -1.94 -22.16
N ARG A 405 -6.35 -2.36 -22.01
CA ARG A 405 -6.74 -3.73 -22.36
C ARG A 405 -6.71 -3.85 -23.86
N VAL A 406 -5.86 -4.74 -24.38
CA VAL A 406 -5.86 -5.08 -25.81
C VAL A 406 -7.26 -5.61 -26.14
N SER A 407 -7.87 -5.05 -27.18
CA SER A 407 -9.32 -5.02 -27.39
C SER A 407 -10.03 -6.38 -27.28
N LYS A 408 -11.27 -6.36 -26.77
CA LYS A 408 -12.25 -7.47 -26.77
C LYS A 408 -12.48 -8.16 -28.13
N ARG A 409 -11.95 -7.64 -29.25
CA ARG A 409 -12.11 -8.22 -30.60
C ARG A 409 -11.24 -9.44 -30.86
N TYR A 410 -10.20 -9.65 -30.06
CA TYR A 410 -9.41 -10.87 -30.09
C TYR A 410 -9.26 -11.32 -28.64
N ALA A 411 -9.73 -12.53 -28.31
CA ALA A 411 -9.53 -13.14 -27.01
C ALA A 411 -8.03 -13.40 -26.79
N MET A 412 -7.27 -12.36 -26.51
CA MET A 412 -5.94 -12.50 -25.94
C MET A 412 -6.08 -12.83 -24.46
N PRO A 413 -5.26 -13.74 -23.91
CA PRO A 413 -5.22 -13.96 -22.47
C PRO A 413 -4.97 -12.62 -21.76
N GLU A 414 -5.75 -12.32 -20.72
CA GLU A 414 -5.38 -11.24 -19.81
C GLU A 414 -4.07 -11.68 -19.11
N TYR A 415 -2.95 -11.07 -19.46
CA TYR A 415 -1.65 -11.37 -18.86
C TYR A 415 -1.57 -10.85 -17.43
N PHE A 416 -0.96 -11.64 -16.55
CA PHE A 416 -0.64 -11.23 -15.19
C PHE A 416 0.41 -10.12 -15.25
N GLN A 417 0.10 -8.97 -14.63
CA GLN A 417 0.96 -7.78 -14.67
C GLN A 417 2.12 -7.94 -13.67
N ASP A 418 3.09 -8.80 -13.99
CA ASP A 418 4.26 -9.11 -13.17
C ASP A 418 5.24 -7.94 -13.00
N ASP A 419 5.04 -6.84 -13.75
CA ASP A 419 5.72 -5.56 -13.54
C ASP A 419 5.09 -4.73 -12.40
N ILE A 420 3.82 -4.97 -12.07
CA ILE A 420 3.09 -4.32 -10.98
C ILE A 420 3.11 -5.22 -9.74
N PHE A 421 2.67 -6.47 -9.91
CA PHE A 421 2.53 -7.47 -8.86
C PHE A 421 3.81 -8.30 -8.76
N VAL A 422 4.74 -7.81 -7.96
CA VAL A 422 5.93 -8.56 -7.55
C VAL A 422 5.57 -9.53 -6.42
N PRO A 423 6.42 -10.55 -6.14
CA PRO A 423 6.24 -11.37 -4.94
C PRO A 423 6.11 -10.49 -3.70
N THR A 424 5.00 -10.67 -2.97
CA THR A 424 4.62 -9.85 -1.82
C THR A 424 4.87 -10.61 -0.52
N PRO A 425 5.24 -9.95 0.59
CA PRO A 425 5.34 -10.62 1.89
C PRO A 425 4.01 -11.22 2.33
N ASP A 426 4.04 -12.46 2.81
CA ASP A 426 2.92 -13.11 3.47
C ASP A 426 2.75 -12.53 4.88
N VAL A 427 1.93 -11.49 4.99
CA VAL A 427 1.70 -10.76 6.25
C VAL A 427 0.77 -11.49 7.22
N GLU A 428 0.22 -12.64 6.81
CA GLU A 428 -0.74 -13.41 7.61
C GLU A 428 -0.10 -14.63 8.27
N HIS A 429 1.11 -15.02 7.85
CA HIS A 429 1.89 -16.09 8.47
C HIS A 429 3.19 -15.55 9.04
N SER A 430 3.39 -15.71 10.34
CA SER A 430 4.60 -15.25 11.02
C SER A 430 5.84 -16.00 10.54
N ALA A 431 6.96 -15.29 10.38
CA ALA A 431 8.26 -15.89 10.07
C ALA A 431 8.86 -16.65 11.26
N GLN A 432 8.54 -16.22 12.49
CA GLN A 432 9.05 -16.81 13.73
C GLN A 432 8.10 -16.59 14.91
N GLY A 433 8.33 -17.30 16.01
CA GLY A 433 7.66 -17.05 17.29
C GLY A 433 8.42 -16.08 18.19
N ALA A 434 7.74 -15.57 19.21
CA ALA A 434 8.32 -14.66 20.20
C ALA A 434 9.65 -15.16 20.79
N ASP A 435 9.71 -16.41 21.27
CA ASP A 435 10.92 -16.99 21.88
C ASP A 435 12.15 -16.94 20.98
N SER A 436 11.95 -17.17 19.68
CA SER A 436 13.00 -17.15 18.65
C SER A 436 13.54 -15.72 18.48
N TRP A 437 12.64 -14.73 18.38
CA TRP A 437 13.02 -13.33 18.24
C TRP A 437 13.72 -12.79 19.50
N PHE A 438 13.23 -13.09 20.70
CA PHE A 438 13.87 -12.65 21.95
C PHE A 438 15.25 -13.29 22.17
N LYS A 439 15.51 -14.47 21.60
CA LYS A 439 16.85 -15.10 21.57
C LYS A 439 17.81 -14.49 20.55
N GLY A 440 17.35 -13.52 19.74
CA GLY A 440 18.18 -12.80 18.77
C GLY A 440 17.99 -13.23 17.30
N GLU A 441 17.06 -14.12 16.99
CA GLU A 441 16.83 -14.55 15.60
C GLU A 441 16.09 -13.48 14.77
N ASN A 442 16.51 -13.31 13.52
CA ASN A 442 15.96 -12.34 12.58
C ASN A 442 15.42 -13.06 11.34
N LYS A 443 14.21 -13.60 11.42
CA LYS A 443 13.54 -14.26 10.28
C LYS A 443 12.66 -13.26 9.53
N GLN A 444 12.69 -13.36 8.20
CA GLN A 444 11.88 -12.56 7.27
C GLN A 444 10.60 -13.32 6.93
N LEU A 445 9.54 -12.58 6.63
CA LEU A 445 8.31 -13.18 6.08
C LEU A 445 8.61 -13.88 4.76
N GLU A 446 7.89 -14.97 4.51
CA GLU A 446 7.91 -15.64 3.20
C GLU A 446 7.30 -14.72 2.14
N LEU A 447 7.78 -14.83 0.90
CA LEU A 447 7.21 -14.11 -0.23
C LEU A 447 6.27 -15.03 -1.01
N ILE A 448 5.07 -14.54 -1.30
CA ILE A 448 4.06 -15.24 -2.09
C ILE A 448 3.84 -14.55 -3.44
N SER A 449 3.61 -15.35 -4.48
CA SER A 449 3.17 -14.84 -5.78
C SER A 449 1.66 -14.64 -5.79
N LEU A 450 1.21 -13.51 -6.32
CA LEU A 450 -0.21 -13.23 -6.54
C LEU A 450 -0.70 -13.69 -7.92
N GLN A 451 0.14 -14.36 -8.70
CA GLN A 451 -0.21 -14.83 -10.05
C GLN A 451 -1.29 -15.91 -9.99
N PRO A 452 -2.46 -15.69 -10.63
CA PRO A 452 -3.47 -16.73 -10.77
C PRO A 452 -2.98 -17.88 -11.66
N LYS A 453 -3.36 -19.11 -11.33
CA LYS A 453 -2.94 -20.33 -12.05
C LYS A 453 -3.30 -20.31 -13.54
N ASP A 454 -4.35 -19.57 -13.91
CA ASP A 454 -4.88 -19.45 -15.27
C ASP A 454 -4.29 -18.27 -16.07
N MET A 455 -3.36 -17.49 -15.48
CA MET A 455 -2.76 -16.33 -16.14
C MET A 455 -1.28 -16.53 -16.45
N THR A 456 -0.88 -16.12 -17.64
CA THR A 456 0.54 -16.05 -18.04
C THR A 456 1.12 -14.67 -17.70
N GLU A 457 2.39 -14.60 -17.29
CA GLU A 457 3.11 -13.35 -17.02
C GLU A 457 3.20 -12.45 -18.26
N LEU A 458 3.08 -11.13 -18.06
CA LEU A 458 3.20 -10.12 -19.12
C LEU A 458 4.63 -10.07 -19.67
N SER A 459 5.65 -10.32 -18.86
CA SER A 459 7.05 -10.36 -19.32
C SER A 459 7.34 -11.42 -20.38
N ILE A 460 6.52 -12.48 -20.45
CA ILE A 460 6.63 -13.57 -21.42
C ILE A 460 5.68 -13.33 -22.62
N ALA A 461 4.83 -12.31 -22.57
CA ALA A 461 3.88 -12.01 -23.63
C ALA A 461 4.59 -11.73 -24.97
N PRO A 462 4.07 -12.27 -26.10
CA PRO A 462 4.61 -11.95 -27.42
C PRO A 462 4.46 -10.45 -27.69
N PRO A 463 5.43 -9.82 -28.40
CA PRO A 463 5.38 -8.40 -28.68
C PRO A 463 4.11 -8.04 -29.47
N PRO A 464 3.49 -6.87 -29.21
CA PRO A 464 2.25 -6.49 -29.87
C PRO A 464 2.44 -6.41 -31.40
N ALA A 465 1.42 -6.84 -32.15
CA ALA A 465 1.45 -6.91 -33.61
C ALA A 465 1.82 -5.56 -34.29
N SER A 466 1.50 -4.43 -33.65
CA SER A 466 1.88 -3.09 -34.10
C SER A 466 3.41 -2.84 -34.05
N GLN A 467 4.10 -3.39 -33.05
CA GLN A 467 5.57 -3.34 -32.97
C GLN A 467 6.23 -4.30 -33.95
N LEU A 468 5.59 -5.44 -34.26
CA LEU A 468 6.04 -6.34 -35.33
C LEU A 468 5.91 -5.67 -36.71
N GLN A 469 4.83 -4.92 -36.95
CA GLN A 469 4.65 -4.14 -38.18
C GLN A 469 5.63 -2.96 -38.28
N SER A 470 5.91 -2.27 -37.17
CA SER A 470 6.89 -1.17 -37.16
C SER A 470 8.33 -1.68 -37.33
N LYS A 471 8.71 -2.80 -36.68
CA LYS A 471 9.98 -3.49 -36.95
C LYS A 471 10.08 -3.96 -38.41
N LYS A 472 9.03 -4.58 -38.96
CA LYS A 472 8.99 -4.97 -40.37
C LYS A 472 9.11 -3.77 -41.31
N LYS A 473 8.45 -2.64 -41.04
CA LYS A 473 8.60 -1.39 -41.81
C LYS A 473 10.00 -0.80 -41.68
N PHE A 474 10.60 -0.85 -40.49
CA PHE A 474 11.94 -0.34 -40.24
C PHE A 474 13.02 -1.21 -40.91
N GLU A 475 12.87 -2.54 -40.88
CA GLU A 475 13.71 -3.48 -41.62
C GLU A 475 13.52 -3.39 -43.14
N MET A 476 12.30 -3.16 -43.62
CA MET A 476 12.06 -2.81 -45.04
C MET A 476 12.70 -1.47 -45.41
N GLY A 477 12.68 -0.49 -44.51
CA GLY A 477 13.32 0.82 -44.70
C GLY A 477 14.84 0.75 -44.85
N LYS A 478 15.49 -0.25 -44.22
CA LYS A 478 16.91 -0.55 -44.44
C LYS A 478 17.22 -1.19 -45.81
N LYS A 479 16.21 -1.67 -46.54
CA LYS A 479 16.35 -2.30 -47.86
C LYS A 479 16.11 -1.36 -49.04
N PHE A 480 16.05 -0.04 -48.84
CA PHE A 480 15.98 0.89 -49.98
C PHE A 480 17.38 1.13 -50.57
N VAL A 481 17.63 0.47 -51.71
CA VAL A 481 18.12 1.03 -52.99
C VAL A 481 18.83 2.39 -52.85
N SER A 482 20.11 2.45 -53.24
CA SER A 482 20.93 3.66 -53.06
C SER A 482 20.31 4.87 -53.79
N ASP A 483 20.57 6.07 -53.27
CA ASP A 483 20.07 7.33 -53.86
C ASP A 483 20.46 7.49 -55.35
N GLU A 484 21.53 6.80 -55.78
CA GLU A 484 22.02 6.76 -57.15
C GLU A 484 21.09 5.98 -58.08
N GLN A 485 20.55 4.85 -57.61
CA GLN A 485 19.56 4.05 -58.34
C GLN A 485 18.22 4.79 -58.45
N ARG A 486 17.81 5.52 -57.40
CA ARG A 486 16.62 6.39 -57.46
C ARG A 486 16.76 7.53 -58.46
N LYS A 487 17.95 8.15 -58.54
CA LYS A 487 18.23 9.20 -59.54
C LYS A 487 18.18 8.67 -60.97
N GLN A 488 18.71 7.47 -61.22
CA GLN A 488 18.64 6.85 -62.55
C GLN A 488 17.21 6.56 -62.99
N GLU A 489 16.39 5.96 -62.12
CA GLU A 489 14.98 5.68 -62.44
C GLU A 489 14.17 6.97 -62.68
N GLN A 490 14.50 8.05 -61.95
CA GLN A 490 13.84 9.34 -62.12
C GLN A 490 14.26 10.03 -63.43
N MET A 491 15.53 9.91 -63.83
CA MET A 491 16.00 10.41 -65.13
C MET A 491 15.36 9.64 -66.29
N GLU A 492 15.29 8.32 -66.23
CA GLU A 492 14.63 7.52 -67.28
C GLU A 492 13.14 7.88 -67.41
N ARG A 493 12.45 8.14 -66.30
CA ARG A 493 11.06 8.63 -66.33
C ARG A 493 10.93 9.99 -67.00
N MET A 494 11.84 10.93 -66.71
CA MET A 494 11.82 12.25 -67.36
C MET A 494 12.12 12.15 -68.86
N PHE A 495 13.08 11.29 -69.26
CA PHE A 495 13.38 11.03 -70.67
C PHE A 495 12.21 10.42 -71.43
N LYS A 496 11.43 9.55 -70.78
CA LYS A 496 10.26 8.93 -71.37
C LYS A 496 9.12 9.94 -71.56
N ALA A 497 8.89 10.80 -70.57
CA ALA A 497 7.86 11.85 -70.63
C ALA A 497 8.18 12.93 -71.69
N ALA A 498 9.46 13.25 -71.91
CA ALA A 498 9.87 14.22 -72.93
C ALA A 498 9.69 13.71 -74.37
N LYS A 499 9.54 12.39 -74.57
CA LYS A 499 9.40 11.78 -75.89
C LYS A 499 7.95 11.76 -76.41
N ASP A 500 6.98 12.03 -75.53
CA ASP A 500 5.54 11.92 -75.80
C ASP A 500 4.83 13.28 -75.98
N ILE A 501 5.55 14.35 -76.33
CA ILE A 501 4.95 15.67 -76.58
C ILE A 501 4.64 15.83 -78.09
N PRO A 502 3.36 15.94 -78.51
CA PRO A 502 3.02 16.28 -79.89
C PRO A 502 3.19 17.78 -80.15
N GLU A 503 3.69 18.16 -81.34
CA GLU A 503 3.79 19.56 -81.78
C GLU A 503 2.39 20.21 -81.91
N PRO A 504 2.17 21.44 -81.40
CA PRO A 504 0.92 22.16 -81.62
C PRO A 504 0.93 22.95 -82.93
N GLU A 505 -0.11 22.75 -83.74
CA GLU A 505 -0.42 23.56 -84.94
C GLU A 505 -0.81 25.01 -84.59
N ALA A 506 -0.40 25.94 -85.46
CA ALA A 506 -0.63 27.37 -85.32
C ALA A 506 -1.97 27.84 -85.94
N LYS A 507 -2.66 28.77 -85.24
CA LYS A 507 -3.50 29.92 -85.72
C LYS A 507 -4.46 30.36 -84.60
N SER A 508 -4.87 31.62 -84.37
CA SER A 508 -4.36 32.99 -84.59
C SER A 508 -5.41 33.97 -84.00
N LYS A 509 -4.95 35.02 -83.28
CA LYS A 509 -5.59 36.36 -83.00
C LYS A 509 -6.81 36.40 -82.05
N ALA A 510 -7.04 37.38 -81.17
CA ALA A 510 -6.41 38.66 -80.72
C ALA A 510 -7.06 39.04 -79.33
N ILE A 511 -6.32 39.43 -78.26
CA ILE A 511 -5.98 40.80 -77.76
C ILE A 511 -7.22 41.72 -77.63
N ASN A 512 -7.64 42.41 -76.54
CA ASN A 512 -7.30 42.72 -75.12
C ASN A 512 -8.50 43.60 -74.59
N PRO A 513 -8.47 44.35 -73.46
CA PRO A 513 -7.87 44.20 -72.12
C PRO A 513 -8.86 44.56 -70.96
N GLU A 514 -8.34 44.58 -69.72
CA GLU A 514 -8.77 45.39 -68.56
C GLU A 514 -10.02 44.94 -67.77
N ASP A 515 -9.81 44.34 -66.59
CA ASP A 515 -9.84 45.09 -65.33
C ASP A 515 -9.26 44.25 -64.18
N GLU A 516 -8.29 44.85 -63.48
CA GLU A 516 -7.83 44.49 -62.15
C GLU A 516 -8.92 44.87 -61.14
N GLU A 517 -9.15 44.05 -60.12
CA GLU A 517 -9.29 44.57 -58.76
C GLU A 517 -9.12 43.46 -57.72
N VAL A 518 -8.13 43.69 -56.87
CA VAL A 518 -7.83 42.97 -55.63
C VAL A 518 -8.71 43.58 -54.53
N ALA A 519 -9.31 42.74 -53.68
CA ALA A 519 -9.84 43.19 -52.39
C ALA A 519 -9.24 42.32 -51.28
N GLU A 520 -8.30 42.94 -50.56
CA GLU A 520 -7.95 42.63 -49.17
C GLU A 520 -9.07 43.13 -48.24
N ASP A 521 -8.85 43.00 -46.92
CA ASP A 521 -9.63 43.52 -45.80
C ASP A 521 -10.69 42.54 -45.22
N GLU A 522 -10.81 42.34 -43.91
CA GLU A 522 -10.24 43.04 -42.77
C GLU A 522 -10.39 42.15 -41.53
N TRP A 523 -9.43 42.25 -40.62
CA TRP A 523 -9.56 41.89 -39.21
C TRP A 523 -10.40 42.97 -38.52
N ASP A 524 -11.09 42.64 -37.43
CA ASP A 524 -10.95 43.41 -36.18
C ASP A 524 -11.72 42.77 -35.00
N ASP A 525 -10.96 42.67 -33.91
CA ASP A 525 -11.23 42.82 -32.47
C ASP A 525 -12.30 41.98 -31.74
#